data_AF-A0A8H2ZWK2-F1
#
_entry.id   AF-A0A8H2ZWK2-F1
#
_cell.length_a   1.000
_cell.length_b   1.000
_cell.length_c   1.000
_cell.angle_alpha   90.00
_cell.angle_beta   90.00
_cell.angle_gamma   90.00
#
_symmetry.space_group_name_H-M   'P 1'
#
loop_
_entity.id
_entity.type
_entity.pdbx_description
1 polymer ?
#
loop_
_entity_poly.entity_id
_entity_poly.type
_entity_poly.pdbx_seq_one_letter_code
_entity_poly.pdbx_strand_id
1 'polypeptide(L)'
;MWTGLNLAATLILLAAAGTNAQQKVRKNHTIDQTVPLRTHSIYAPYVDQDLQNRWFSFGGNAYVNTNKHIRVSIATLTINNRRSWRFNLDYPGQTVSSRMAMVPSTLDRVKLRNRNRIQGKRDSKVISLYFLTHRSQISGSSSHLYGDGLAIWLTDTRAELGPVFGSVDKFVGLGVFIDTYANSRHTYAFPRIMAMLGDGKTAYDVGNDGASNELAACSANIRKTDIATKLKLTYFKDEYLNVQLQYKGWDEWTECFTVYDVSLPNTPYLGFTAHTGDISDNHDIISVSTSSAILTDAPINMPTKKSSSSSGFWTFLSFLVKLAGVSLVGVAALAGYRAYARNAKRRGGFGGIGGGMPHWDNKHF
;
A
#
# COMPACT_ATOMS: atom_id res chain seq x y z
N MET A 1 -39.53 29.43 -31.07
CA MET A 1 -38.06 29.35 -31.13
C MET A 1 -37.57 28.84 -29.78
N TRP A 2 -36.65 27.88 -29.77
CA TRP A 2 -35.89 27.36 -28.60
C TRP A 2 -36.58 26.35 -27.64
N THR A 3 -36.67 25.07 -28.02
CA THR A 3 -36.65 23.93 -27.05
C THR A 3 -36.07 22.62 -27.61
N GLY A 4 -35.34 22.66 -28.73
CA GLY A 4 -34.95 21.43 -29.47
C GLY A 4 -33.48 21.01 -29.44
N LEU A 5 -32.55 21.84 -28.94
CA LEU A 5 -31.10 21.62 -29.18
C LEU A 5 -30.27 21.11 -27.99
N ASN A 6 -30.83 20.92 -26.80
CA ASN A 6 -30.02 20.73 -25.58
C ASN A 6 -29.78 19.28 -25.11
N LEU A 7 -30.32 18.26 -25.79
CA LEU A 7 -30.13 16.85 -25.39
C LEU A 7 -28.98 16.15 -26.12
N ALA A 8 -28.61 16.60 -27.33
CA ALA A 8 -27.48 16.03 -28.06
C ALA A 8 -26.12 16.55 -27.54
N ALA A 9 -26.06 17.82 -27.11
CA ALA A 9 -24.83 18.43 -26.62
C ALA A 9 -24.41 17.91 -25.23
N THR A 10 -25.36 17.50 -24.39
CA THR A 10 -25.09 16.96 -23.05
C THR A 10 -24.58 15.51 -23.08
N LEU A 11 -24.96 14.72 -24.09
CA LEU A 11 -24.42 13.37 -24.28
C LEU A 11 -23.00 13.37 -24.85
N ILE A 12 -22.63 14.37 -25.65
CA ILE A 12 -21.27 14.50 -26.20
C ILE A 12 -20.27 15.00 -25.13
N LEU A 13 -20.71 15.82 -24.18
CA LEU A 13 -19.85 16.24 -23.06
C LEU A 13 -19.58 15.13 -22.03
N LEU A 14 -20.47 14.14 -21.86
CA LEU A 14 -20.20 13.00 -20.98
C LEU A 14 -19.17 12.02 -21.57
N ALA A 15 -18.99 12.00 -22.90
CA ALA A 15 -17.99 11.14 -23.55
C ALA A 15 -16.56 11.71 -23.46
N ALA A 16 -16.40 13.01 -23.19
CA ALA A 16 -15.10 13.68 -23.09
C ALA A 16 -14.50 13.68 -21.66
N ALA A 17 -15.27 13.27 -20.65
CA ALA A 17 -14.84 13.20 -19.25
C ALA A 17 -14.28 11.83 -18.84
N GLY A 18 -13.97 10.95 -19.81
CA GLY A 18 -13.20 9.74 -19.58
C GLY A 18 -11.72 10.10 -19.38
N THR A 19 -11.38 10.56 -18.18
CA THR A 19 -10.00 10.78 -17.74
C THR A 19 -9.16 9.56 -18.09
N ASN A 20 -8.06 9.80 -18.81
CA ASN A 20 -6.95 8.87 -18.94
C ASN A 20 -6.32 8.66 -17.54
N ALA A 21 -6.99 7.89 -16.69
CA ALA A 21 -6.34 7.24 -15.57
C ALA A 21 -5.44 6.16 -16.20
N GLN A 22 -4.18 6.51 -16.46
CA GLN A 22 -3.12 5.55 -16.74
C GLN A 22 -3.03 4.63 -15.52
N GLN A 23 -3.80 3.55 -15.51
CA GLN A 23 -3.68 2.49 -14.53
C GLN A 23 -2.31 1.86 -14.78
N LYS A 24 -1.29 2.28 -14.01
CA LYS A 24 0.08 1.72 -14.01
C LYS A 24 -0.09 0.20 -13.98
N VAL A 25 0.24 -0.48 -15.08
CA VAL A 25 0.04 -1.92 -15.21
C VAL A 25 0.79 -2.59 -14.06
N ARG A 26 0.03 -3.21 -13.15
CA ARG A 26 0.56 -3.96 -12.02
C ARG A 26 1.36 -5.13 -12.57
N LYS A 27 2.69 -5.00 -12.54
CA LYS A 27 3.57 -6.08 -12.97
C LYS A 27 3.67 -7.11 -11.85
N ASN A 28 3.29 -8.35 -12.14
CA ASN A 28 3.54 -9.46 -11.22
C ASN A 28 5.01 -9.87 -11.39
N HIS A 29 5.84 -9.48 -10.44
CA HIS A 29 7.22 -9.95 -10.38
C HIS A 29 7.32 -11.15 -9.45
N THR A 30 8.14 -12.12 -9.84
CA THR A 30 8.56 -13.20 -8.95
C THR A 30 10.01 -12.97 -8.56
N ILE A 31 10.33 -13.16 -7.28
CA ILE A 31 11.71 -13.13 -6.81
C ILE A 31 12.40 -14.38 -7.37
N ASP A 32 13.29 -14.18 -8.34
CA ASP A 32 14.02 -15.27 -9.01
C ASP A 32 15.22 -15.72 -8.18
N GLN A 33 15.95 -14.74 -7.66
CA GLN A 33 17.15 -14.99 -6.88
C GLN A 33 17.31 -13.95 -5.77
N THR A 34 17.66 -14.39 -4.57
CA THR A 34 18.09 -13.51 -3.48
C THR A 34 19.59 -13.65 -3.24
N VAL A 35 20.30 -12.54 -3.20
CA VAL A 35 21.72 -12.48 -2.84
C VAL A 35 21.85 -11.93 -1.42
N PRO A 36 22.35 -12.71 -0.45
CA PRO A 36 22.48 -12.26 0.94
C PRO A 36 23.51 -11.13 1.06
N LEU A 37 23.16 -10.13 1.86
CA LEU A 37 23.98 -8.95 2.14
C LEU A 37 24.57 -9.07 3.55
N ARG A 38 25.77 -9.67 3.65
CA ARG A 38 26.46 -9.87 4.93
C ARG A 38 26.65 -8.57 5.70
N THR A 39 26.93 -7.46 5.02
CA THR A 39 27.12 -6.14 5.63
C THR A 39 25.86 -5.57 6.29
N HIS A 40 24.69 -6.07 5.92
CA HIS A 40 23.37 -5.62 6.43
C HIS A 40 22.68 -6.73 7.24
N SER A 41 23.41 -7.78 7.59
CA SER A 41 22.89 -8.94 8.31
C SER A 41 23.68 -9.12 9.60
N ILE A 42 23.00 -9.60 10.64
CA ILE A 42 23.62 -9.88 11.93
C ILE A 42 23.04 -11.17 12.53
N TYR A 43 23.91 -11.99 13.08
CA TYR A 43 23.58 -13.27 13.69
C TYR A 43 24.68 -13.62 14.70
N ALA A 44 24.40 -14.51 15.64
CA ALA A 44 25.40 -14.94 16.62
C ALA A 44 26.57 -15.66 15.92
N PRO A 45 27.84 -15.45 16.34
CA PRO A 45 28.27 -14.52 17.39
C PRO A 45 28.22 -13.05 16.94
N TYR A 46 27.64 -12.18 17.76
CA TYR A 46 27.37 -10.79 17.36
C TYR A 46 28.57 -9.84 17.46
N VAL A 47 29.65 -10.26 18.10
CA VAL A 47 30.86 -9.47 18.26
C VAL A 47 32.06 -10.26 17.75
N ASP A 48 33.01 -9.53 17.16
CA ASP A 48 34.31 -10.03 16.72
C ASP A 48 35.28 -10.14 17.92
N GLN A 49 36.54 -10.52 17.66
CA GLN A 49 37.56 -10.73 18.70
C GLN A 49 37.81 -9.51 19.60
N ASP A 50 37.58 -8.30 19.08
CA ASP A 50 37.77 -7.03 19.80
C ASP A 50 36.52 -6.55 20.57
N LEU A 51 35.53 -7.43 20.80
CA LEU A 51 34.23 -7.08 21.41
C LEU A 51 33.44 -5.99 20.65
N GLN A 52 33.78 -5.78 19.38
CA GLN A 52 33.10 -4.85 18.48
C GLN A 52 32.42 -5.62 17.34
N ASN A 53 31.46 -5.00 16.68
CA ASN A 53 30.90 -5.52 15.43
C ASN A 53 31.29 -4.59 14.28
N ARG A 54 31.87 -5.15 13.22
CA ARG A 54 32.31 -4.38 12.04
C ARG A 54 31.19 -3.60 11.35
N TRP A 55 29.97 -4.13 11.33
CA TRP A 55 28.86 -3.61 10.53
C TRP A 55 27.77 -2.95 11.35
N PHE A 56 27.71 -3.17 12.66
CA PHE A 56 26.69 -2.62 13.54
C PHE A 56 27.31 -1.93 14.76
N SER A 57 26.80 -0.75 15.06
CA SER A 57 27.08 -0.02 16.29
C SER A 57 25.96 -0.25 17.28
N PHE A 58 26.31 -0.54 18.52
CA PHE A 58 25.39 -0.64 19.65
C PHE A 58 25.52 0.62 20.51
N GLY A 59 24.41 1.14 21.04
CA GLY A 59 24.42 2.32 21.90
C GLY A 59 23.19 2.42 22.80
N GLY A 60 23.21 3.39 23.72
CA GLY A 60 22.21 3.48 24.79
C GLY A 60 22.34 2.30 25.75
N ASN A 61 21.22 1.73 26.20
CA ASN A 61 21.18 0.60 27.13
C ASN A 61 21.20 -0.77 26.44
N ALA A 62 21.71 -0.84 25.20
CA ALA A 62 21.72 -2.05 24.41
C ALA A 62 22.74 -3.03 25.00
N TYR A 63 22.31 -4.26 25.26
CA TYR A 63 23.15 -5.30 25.82
C TYR A 63 23.29 -6.45 24.82
N VAL A 64 24.53 -6.84 24.52
CA VAL A 64 24.81 -7.92 23.57
C VAL A 64 25.19 -9.17 24.34
N ASN A 65 24.34 -10.21 24.28
CA ASN A 65 24.75 -11.56 24.64
C ASN A 65 25.30 -12.24 23.40
N THR A 66 26.63 -12.28 23.28
CA THR A 66 27.36 -12.67 22.07
C THR A 66 26.80 -13.89 21.35
N ASN A 67 26.34 -14.91 22.08
CA ASN A 67 25.91 -16.19 21.51
C ASN A 67 24.40 -16.45 21.61
N LYS A 68 23.59 -15.49 22.03
CA LYS A 68 22.15 -15.70 22.25
C LYS A 68 21.24 -14.67 21.60
N HIS A 69 21.41 -13.40 21.95
CA HIS A 69 20.57 -12.30 21.47
C HIS A 69 21.24 -10.95 21.68
N ILE A 70 20.74 -9.95 20.96
CA ILE A 70 21.00 -8.53 21.23
C ILE A 70 19.74 -7.96 21.90
N ARG A 71 19.86 -7.51 23.13
CA ARG A 71 18.79 -6.86 23.88
C ARG A 71 18.81 -5.36 23.62
N VAL A 72 17.75 -4.83 23.00
CA VAL A 72 17.63 -3.41 22.60
C VAL A 72 16.88 -2.59 23.66
N SER A 73 16.28 -3.20 24.67
CA SER A 73 15.81 -2.51 25.88
C SER A 73 15.95 -3.42 27.08
N ILE A 74 16.32 -2.85 28.22
CA ILE A 74 16.31 -3.55 29.51
C ILE A 74 15.16 -2.97 30.32
N ALA A 75 14.32 -3.84 30.86
CA ALA A 75 13.43 -3.51 31.95
C ALA A 75 14.27 -3.00 33.14
N THR A 76 14.31 -1.68 33.33
CA THR A 76 15.14 -1.10 34.40
C THR A 76 14.50 -1.43 35.74
N LEU A 77 15.12 -2.37 36.47
CA LEU A 77 14.90 -2.50 37.90
C LEU A 77 15.35 -1.18 38.52
N THR A 78 14.45 -0.47 39.19
CA THR A 78 14.85 0.47 40.24
C THR A 78 15.51 -0.37 41.33
N ILE A 79 16.83 -0.63 41.20
CA ILE A 79 17.61 -1.33 42.22
C ILE A 79 17.77 -0.35 43.38
N ASN A 80 16.75 -0.27 44.22
CA ASN A 80 16.92 0.18 45.58
C ASN A 80 17.75 -0.88 46.28
N ASN A 81 19.05 -0.59 46.42
CA ASN A 81 20.01 -1.25 47.30
C ASN A 81 20.78 -2.45 46.72
N ARG A 82 21.94 -2.20 46.09
CA ARG A 82 23.29 -2.60 46.60
C ARG A 82 24.35 -2.51 45.47
N ARG A 83 25.31 -1.62 45.69
CA ARG A 83 26.69 -1.52 45.14
C ARG A 83 26.98 -2.23 43.81
N SER A 84 27.01 -1.48 42.71
CA SER A 84 28.00 -1.66 41.62
C SER A 84 27.93 -0.47 40.65
N TRP A 85 29.07 0.21 40.46
CA TRP A 85 29.45 1.26 39.51
C TRP A 85 28.33 2.03 38.79
N ARG A 86 27.99 3.20 39.35
CA ARG A 86 27.14 4.22 38.71
C ARG A 86 27.97 5.07 37.73
N PHE A 87 27.54 5.15 36.48
CA PHE A 87 27.76 6.37 35.70
C PHE A 87 26.67 7.37 36.10
N ASN A 88 27.08 8.54 36.59
CA ASN A 88 26.17 9.62 36.99
C ASN A 88 25.49 10.18 35.73
N LEU A 89 24.21 9.88 35.56
CA LEU A 89 23.29 10.65 34.72
C LEU A 89 22.04 10.90 35.57
N ASP A 90 22.15 11.89 36.44
CA ASP A 90 21.02 12.45 37.18
C ASP A 90 20.12 13.22 36.19
N TYR A 91 19.05 12.58 35.71
CA TYR A 91 17.83 13.22 35.23
C TYR A 91 16.64 12.51 35.90
N PRO A 92 15.78 13.22 36.66
CA PRO A 92 14.59 12.61 37.23
C PRO A 92 13.56 12.35 36.12
N GLY A 93 13.24 11.07 35.88
CA GLY A 93 12.25 10.62 34.87
C GLY A 93 12.84 9.71 33.76
N GLN A 94 13.58 8.66 34.14
CA GLN A 94 14.37 7.83 33.21
C GLN A 94 13.54 7.14 32.11
N THR A 95 13.61 7.66 30.89
CA THR A 95 13.32 6.94 29.65
C THR A 95 14.56 6.15 29.21
N VAL A 96 14.38 4.85 28.95
CA VAL A 96 15.46 3.91 28.62
C VAL A 96 15.44 3.71 27.11
N SER A 97 16.25 4.49 26.39
CA SER A 97 16.44 4.33 24.94
C SER A 97 17.67 3.48 24.64
N SER A 98 17.52 2.45 23.81
CA SER A 98 18.68 1.76 23.24
C SER A 98 18.58 1.57 21.74
N ARG A 99 19.75 1.46 21.11
CA ARG A 99 19.91 1.49 19.66
C ARG A 99 20.92 0.48 19.15
N MET A 100 20.63 -0.01 17.96
CA MET A 100 21.53 -0.76 17.11
C MET A 100 21.40 -0.20 15.70
N ALA A 101 22.49 0.32 15.14
CA ALA A 101 22.46 0.92 13.81
C ALA A 101 23.67 0.49 12.98
N MET A 102 23.50 0.37 11.67
CA MET A 102 24.59 0.00 10.77
C MET A 102 25.73 1.03 10.81
N VAL A 103 26.98 0.57 10.95
CA VAL A 103 28.22 1.37 10.82
C VAL A 103 28.30 1.87 9.38
N PRO A 104 28.70 3.14 9.11
CA PRO A 104 28.87 3.59 7.75
C PRO A 104 30.04 2.81 7.19
N SER A 105 29.85 2.11 6.09
CA SER A 105 30.99 1.51 5.44
C SER A 105 31.87 2.66 4.94
N THR A 106 33.10 2.77 5.45
CA THR A 106 34.13 3.66 4.86
C THR A 106 34.40 3.30 3.40
N LEU A 107 33.97 2.10 2.99
CA LEU A 107 34.03 1.55 1.64
C LEU A 107 32.93 2.04 0.69
N ASP A 108 31.83 2.67 1.15
CA ASP A 108 30.83 3.27 0.24
C ASP A 108 31.34 4.54 -0.47
N ARG A 109 32.51 5.06 -0.06
CA ARG A 109 33.22 6.10 -0.83
C ARG A 109 34.08 5.53 -1.95
N VAL A 110 34.37 4.22 -1.94
CA VAL A 110 34.87 3.51 -3.12
C VAL A 110 33.64 3.15 -3.94
N LYS A 111 33.27 4.08 -4.81
CA LYS A 111 32.33 3.89 -5.91
C LYS A 111 32.61 2.51 -6.53
N LEU A 112 31.81 1.50 -6.19
CA LEU A 112 31.66 0.29 -6.97
C LEU A 112 31.00 0.72 -8.28
N ARG A 113 31.79 1.35 -9.14
CA ARG A 113 31.51 1.50 -10.56
C ARG A 113 31.71 0.12 -11.16
N ASN A 114 30.77 -0.77 -10.87
CA ASN A 114 30.72 -2.06 -11.51
C ASN A 114 30.42 -1.80 -12.99
N ARG A 115 31.42 -1.99 -13.84
CA ARG A 115 31.38 -1.69 -15.29
C ARG A 115 30.47 -2.65 -16.08
N ASN A 116 29.71 -3.52 -15.42
CA ASN A 116 28.70 -4.37 -16.04
C ASN A 116 27.31 -4.01 -15.51
N ARG A 117 26.83 -2.81 -15.83
CA ARG A 117 25.40 -2.49 -15.72
C ARG A 117 24.68 -3.24 -16.82
N ILE A 118 24.23 -4.46 -16.53
CA ILE A 118 23.18 -5.08 -17.33
C ILE A 118 21.95 -4.20 -17.17
N GLN A 119 21.65 -3.44 -18.22
CA GLN A 119 20.52 -2.53 -18.33
C GLN A 119 19.22 -3.32 -18.09
N GLY A 120 18.65 -3.28 -16.87
CA GLY A 120 17.38 -3.94 -16.57
C GLY A 120 17.20 -4.49 -15.14
N LYS A 121 18.26 -4.62 -14.33
CA LYS A 121 18.12 -5.11 -12.94
C LYS A 121 17.49 -4.03 -12.04
N ARG A 122 16.30 -4.28 -11.49
CA ARG A 122 15.66 -3.44 -10.47
C ARG A 122 16.22 -3.79 -9.09
N ASP A 123 16.71 -2.78 -8.37
CA ASP A 123 17.27 -2.95 -7.02
C ASP A 123 16.14 -3.18 -6.02
N SER A 124 15.98 -4.43 -5.59
CA SER A 124 14.98 -4.82 -4.60
C SER A 124 15.68 -5.26 -3.33
N LYS A 125 15.17 -4.86 -2.16
CA LYS A 125 15.74 -5.25 -0.86
C LYS A 125 14.70 -6.03 -0.05
N VAL A 126 15.12 -7.18 0.46
CA VAL A 126 14.35 -8.03 1.35
C VAL A 126 15.07 -8.05 2.69
N ILE A 127 14.40 -7.61 3.75
CA ILE A 127 14.92 -7.57 5.11
C ILE A 127 14.06 -8.50 5.95
N SER A 128 14.66 -9.58 6.44
CA SER A 128 14.02 -10.54 7.33
C SER A 128 14.60 -10.36 8.73
N LEU A 129 13.78 -9.87 9.65
CA LEU A 129 14.10 -9.69 11.07
C LEU A 129 13.50 -10.84 11.89
N TYR A 130 14.31 -11.42 12.76
CA TYR A 130 13.93 -12.49 13.69
C TYR A 130 14.12 -11.93 15.10
N PHE A 131 13.02 -11.79 15.84
CA PHE A 131 13.04 -11.13 17.14
C PHE A 131 12.12 -11.84 18.15
N LEU A 132 12.41 -11.65 19.41
CA LEU A 132 11.62 -12.18 20.52
C LEU A 132 11.27 -11.03 21.45
N THR A 133 9.99 -10.93 21.78
CA THR A 133 9.51 -10.00 22.81
C THR A 133 9.09 -10.81 24.02
N HIS A 134 9.76 -10.59 25.16
CA HIS A 134 9.48 -11.28 26.41
C HIS A 134 9.08 -10.30 27.50
N ARG A 135 8.15 -10.72 28.36
CA ARG A 135 7.76 -9.96 29.56
C ARG A 135 8.90 -9.96 30.57
N SER A 136 9.26 -8.78 31.08
CA SER A 136 10.02 -8.70 32.33
C SER A 136 9.07 -8.91 33.52
N GLN A 137 9.27 -9.98 34.30
CA GLN A 137 8.54 -10.14 35.56
C GLN A 137 9.18 -9.23 36.61
N ILE A 138 8.82 -7.95 36.62
CA ILE A 138 9.16 -7.07 37.74
C ILE A 138 8.18 -7.38 38.87
N SER A 139 8.68 -7.99 39.95
CA SER A 139 7.91 -8.27 41.17
C SER A 139 7.25 -6.98 41.68
N GLY A 140 5.92 -6.91 41.60
CA GLY A 140 5.11 -5.77 42.06
C GLY A 140 4.32 -5.02 40.98
N SER A 141 4.48 -5.33 39.68
CA SER A 141 3.71 -4.68 38.59
C SER A 141 2.56 -5.56 38.08
N SER A 142 1.38 -4.95 37.91
CA SER A 142 0.14 -5.62 37.47
C SER A 142 0.32 -6.40 36.18
N SER A 143 -0.34 -7.56 36.06
CA SER A 143 -0.20 -8.55 34.97
C SER A 143 -0.61 -8.11 33.56
N HIS A 144 -0.97 -6.84 33.34
CA HIS A 144 -1.55 -6.34 32.08
C HIS A 144 -0.93 -5.04 31.55
N LEU A 145 0.04 -4.46 32.24
CA LEU A 145 0.72 -3.23 31.83
C LEU A 145 2.06 -3.58 31.18
N TYR A 146 2.35 -2.99 30.02
CA TYR A 146 3.47 -3.33 29.13
C TYR A 146 3.86 -2.09 28.32
N GLY A 147 5.10 -1.95 27.83
CA GLY A 147 5.46 -0.85 26.92
C GLY A 147 6.95 -0.68 26.66
N ASP A 148 7.35 0.12 25.67
CA ASP A 148 6.46 0.72 24.63
C ASP A 148 6.57 -0.09 23.34
N GLY A 149 7.78 -0.43 22.92
CA GLY A 149 7.97 -1.37 21.81
C GLY A 149 9.32 -1.27 21.14
N LEU A 150 9.38 -1.80 19.91
CA LEU A 150 10.56 -1.85 19.06
C LEU A 150 10.28 -1.18 17.70
N ALA A 151 11.28 -0.53 17.13
CA ALA A 151 11.21 0.09 15.82
C ALA A 151 12.32 -0.40 14.90
N ILE A 152 11.98 -0.52 13.62
CA ILE A 152 12.89 -0.81 12.50
C ILE A 152 12.99 0.45 11.64
N TRP A 153 14.21 0.83 11.27
CA TRP A 153 14.50 2.08 10.58
C TRP A 153 15.19 1.81 9.24
N LEU A 154 14.72 2.48 8.20
CA LEU A 154 15.42 2.68 6.93
C LEU A 154 15.48 4.19 6.66
N THR A 155 16.49 4.85 7.24
CA THR A 155 16.58 6.32 7.33
C THR A 155 17.87 6.86 6.72
N ASP A 156 17.92 8.14 6.38
CA ASP A 156 19.12 8.79 5.84
C ASP A 156 20.17 9.15 6.91
N THR A 157 19.75 9.31 8.16
CA THR A 157 20.60 9.45 9.35
C THR A 157 20.64 8.15 10.15
N ARG A 158 21.60 8.04 11.08
CA ARG A 158 21.71 6.88 11.97
C ARG A 158 22.10 7.28 13.39
N ALA A 159 21.70 6.44 14.34
CA ALA A 159 22.17 6.47 15.72
C ALA A 159 21.90 7.78 16.49
N GLU A 160 20.95 8.59 16.01
CA GLU A 160 20.45 9.76 16.72
C GLU A 160 19.38 9.32 17.72
N LEU A 161 19.52 9.78 18.96
CA LEU A 161 18.55 9.48 20.02
C LEU A 161 17.37 10.44 19.92
N GLY A 162 16.21 9.94 20.31
CA GLY A 162 15.03 10.78 20.47
C GLY A 162 13.85 10.02 21.06
N PRO A 163 12.68 10.68 21.09
CA PRO A 163 11.50 10.18 21.76
C PRO A 163 10.75 9.10 20.98
N VAL A 164 11.07 8.88 19.69
CA VAL A 164 10.30 7.98 18.83
C VAL A 164 10.89 6.59 18.89
N PHE A 165 10.36 5.75 19.79
CA PHE A 165 10.87 4.40 20.04
C PHE A 165 12.40 4.36 20.28
N GLY A 166 12.95 5.43 20.87
CA GLY A 166 14.38 5.59 21.15
C GLY A 166 15.20 6.25 20.04
N SER A 167 14.59 6.56 18.89
CA SER A 167 15.20 7.26 17.76
C SER A 167 14.74 8.71 17.65
N VAL A 168 15.45 9.48 16.84
CA VAL A 168 15.16 10.90 16.55
C VAL A 168 13.75 11.08 15.96
N ASP A 169 13.08 12.15 16.40
CA ASP A 169 11.83 12.61 15.79
C ASP A 169 12.09 13.35 14.46
N LYS A 170 11.07 13.50 13.60
CA LYS A 170 11.19 14.17 12.30
C LYS A 170 12.32 13.57 11.43
N PHE A 171 12.39 12.25 11.38
CA PHE A 171 13.33 11.52 10.55
C PHE A 171 12.97 11.62 9.05
N VAL A 172 13.93 11.31 8.17
CA VAL A 172 13.69 11.12 6.74
C VAL A 172 13.87 9.64 6.39
N GLY A 173 12.83 9.01 5.84
CA GLY A 173 12.84 7.60 5.47
C GLY A 173 11.66 6.81 6.04
N LEU A 174 11.87 5.54 6.37
CA LEU A 174 10.82 4.65 6.87
C LEU A 174 11.09 4.25 8.33
N GLY A 175 10.06 4.39 9.16
CA GLY A 175 9.95 3.75 10.46
C GLY A 175 8.87 2.68 10.43
N VAL A 176 9.19 1.46 10.87
CA VAL A 176 8.22 0.39 11.14
C VAL A 176 8.21 0.14 12.63
N PHE A 177 7.13 0.51 13.30
CA PHE A 177 6.97 0.41 14.74
C PHE A 177 6.17 -0.83 15.10
N ILE A 178 6.66 -1.54 16.10
CA ILE A 178 6.02 -2.67 16.75
C ILE A 178 5.63 -2.16 18.13
N ASP A 179 4.46 -1.55 18.19
CA ASP A 179 3.92 -0.92 19.38
C ASP A 179 3.17 -1.94 20.23
N THR A 180 3.53 -2.01 21.51
CA THR A 180 2.98 -2.99 22.46
C THR A 180 2.08 -2.35 23.51
N TYR A 181 1.99 -1.02 23.51
CA TYR A 181 1.23 -0.26 24.50
C TYR A 181 0.32 0.75 23.82
N ALA A 182 -0.85 1.01 24.42
CA ALA A 182 -1.79 1.98 23.90
C ALA A 182 -1.72 3.25 24.77
N ASN A 183 -1.14 4.32 24.25
CA ASN A 183 -1.10 5.63 24.91
C ASN A 183 -2.46 6.31 24.89
N SER A 184 -3.31 5.97 23.92
CA SER A 184 -4.67 6.48 23.78
C SER A 184 -5.68 5.38 23.44
N ARG A 185 -6.97 5.75 23.41
CA ARG A 185 -8.04 4.81 23.09
C ARG A 185 -8.20 4.66 21.58
N HIS A 186 -8.02 3.44 21.09
CA HIS A 186 -8.18 3.09 19.68
C HIS A 186 -9.30 2.09 19.42
N THR A 187 -9.74 2.00 18.16
CA THR A 187 -10.70 0.98 17.69
C THR A 187 -10.01 -0.36 17.36
N TYR A 188 -8.69 -0.35 17.25
CA TYR A 188 -7.86 -1.52 16.96
C TYR A 188 -7.16 -2.05 18.23
N ALA A 189 -6.65 -3.27 18.14
CA ALA A 189 -5.96 -3.94 19.24
C ALA A 189 -4.44 -3.77 19.18
N PHE A 190 -3.80 -3.88 20.34
CA PHE A 190 -2.35 -3.93 20.49
C PHE A 190 -1.90 -5.37 20.83
N PRO A 191 -0.70 -5.82 20.42
CA PRO A 191 0.33 -5.06 19.70
C PRO A 191 -0.05 -4.64 18.28
N ARG A 192 0.39 -3.46 17.88
CA ARG A 192 0.17 -2.88 16.55
C ARG A 192 1.49 -2.73 15.82
N ILE A 193 1.54 -3.25 14.60
CA ILE A 193 2.66 -3.05 13.69
C ILE A 193 2.22 -1.98 12.71
N MET A 194 2.92 -0.85 12.67
CA MET A 194 2.57 0.27 11.82
C MET A 194 3.79 0.83 11.09
N ALA A 195 3.60 1.34 9.87
CA ALA A 195 4.64 2.01 9.09
C ALA A 195 4.38 3.51 9.00
N MET A 196 5.43 4.33 9.11
CA MET A 196 5.42 5.77 8.87
C MET A 196 6.53 6.13 7.87
N LEU A 197 6.20 6.99 6.90
CA LEU A 197 7.20 7.67 6.09
C LEU A 197 7.49 9.04 6.69
N GLY A 198 8.74 9.26 7.07
CA GLY A 198 9.24 10.52 7.57
C GLY A 198 9.75 11.40 6.42
N ASP A 199 9.35 12.66 6.43
CA ASP A 199 9.71 13.70 5.46
C ASP A 199 10.72 14.73 6.03
N GLY A 200 11.26 14.49 7.22
CA GLY A 200 12.16 15.40 7.92
C GLY A 200 11.47 16.54 8.66
N LYS A 201 10.12 16.61 8.66
CA LYS A 201 9.35 17.74 9.19
C LYS A 201 8.23 17.30 10.12
N THR A 202 7.53 16.24 9.73
CA THR A 202 6.37 15.70 10.43
C THR A 202 6.82 15.00 11.70
N ALA A 203 6.33 15.47 12.84
CA ALA A 203 6.57 14.86 14.14
C ALA A 203 5.72 13.58 14.30
N TYR A 204 6.27 12.61 15.01
CA TYR A 204 5.52 11.43 15.42
C TYR A 204 4.55 11.77 16.57
N ASP A 205 3.29 11.41 16.42
CA ASP A 205 2.26 11.60 17.45
C ASP A 205 2.34 10.53 18.54
N VAL A 206 3.30 10.68 19.45
CA VAL A 206 3.48 9.77 20.61
C VAL A 206 2.18 9.65 21.42
N GLY A 207 1.44 10.74 21.59
CA GLY A 207 0.25 10.79 22.43
C GLY A 207 -0.91 9.94 21.89
N ASN A 208 -1.00 9.77 20.57
CA ASN A 208 -2.01 8.93 19.93
C ASN A 208 -1.42 7.76 19.13
N ASP A 209 -0.28 7.23 19.57
CA ASP A 209 0.32 6.00 19.02
C ASP A 209 0.62 6.08 17.51
N GLY A 210 0.93 7.28 17.03
CA GLY A 210 1.24 7.55 15.62
C GLY A 210 0.04 7.45 14.68
N ALA A 211 -1.20 7.48 15.18
CA ALA A 211 -2.40 7.30 14.36
C ALA A 211 -2.51 8.28 13.19
N SER A 212 -2.11 9.54 13.37
CA SER A 212 -2.06 10.54 12.28
C SER A 212 -0.90 10.33 11.30
N ASN A 213 0.10 9.54 11.68
CA ASN A 213 1.29 9.25 10.89
C ASN A 213 1.22 7.89 10.17
N GLU A 214 0.13 7.14 10.37
CA GLU A 214 -0.04 5.78 9.85
C GLU A 214 -0.09 5.77 8.32
N LEU A 215 0.93 5.18 7.70
CA LEU A 215 0.90 4.83 6.29
C LEU A 215 0.11 3.54 6.06
N ALA A 216 0.35 2.54 6.91
CA ALA A 216 -0.39 1.28 6.97
C ALA A 216 -0.06 0.57 8.29
N ALA A 217 -0.97 -0.28 8.75
CA ALA A 217 -0.79 -1.04 9.98
C ALA A 217 -1.59 -2.33 10.03
N CYS A 218 -1.21 -3.22 10.95
CA CYS A 218 -2.01 -4.36 11.36
C CYS A 218 -1.90 -4.59 12.88
N SER A 219 -2.91 -5.24 13.45
CA SER A 219 -2.87 -5.72 14.84
C SER A 219 -2.47 -7.20 14.84
N ALA A 220 -1.43 -7.55 15.60
CA ALA A 220 -0.96 -8.93 15.71
C ALA A 220 -0.51 -9.25 17.14
N ASN A 221 -1.07 -10.33 17.70
CA ASN A 221 -0.66 -10.80 19.02
C ASN A 221 0.67 -11.56 18.94
N ILE A 222 1.76 -10.80 18.91
CA ILE A 222 3.15 -11.29 18.82
C ILE A 222 3.80 -11.50 20.20
N ARG A 223 3.03 -11.38 21.28
CA ARG A 223 3.51 -11.52 22.65
C ARG A 223 3.12 -12.90 23.17
N LYS A 224 4.07 -13.59 23.83
CA LYS A 224 3.87 -14.94 24.37
C LYS A 224 3.41 -15.96 23.32
N THR A 225 4.06 -15.95 22.17
CA THR A 225 3.85 -16.95 21.13
C THR A 225 4.66 -18.20 21.43
N ASP A 226 4.14 -19.38 21.09
CA ASP A 226 4.85 -20.67 21.26
C ASP A 226 6.06 -20.81 20.33
N ILE A 227 6.17 -19.90 19.36
CA ILE A 227 7.25 -19.84 18.38
C ILE A 227 7.94 -18.48 18.42
N ALA A 228 9.16 -18.44 17.91
CA ALA A 228 9.86 -17.18 17.71
C ALA A 228 9.15 -16.33 16.65
N THR A 229 8.87 -15.07 16.98
CA THR A 229 8.25 -14.13 16.04
C THR A 229 9.27 -13.70 14.97
N LYS A 230 8.85 -13.66 13.72
CA LYS A 230 9.64 -13.09 12.63
C LYS A 230 8.85 -12.01 11.92
N LEU A 231 9.52 -10.95 11.51
CA LEU A 231 8.99 -9.92 10.63
C LEU A 231 9.82 -9.90 9.36
N LYS A 232 9.16 -9.93 8.22
CA LYS A 232 9.78 -9.81 6.89
C LYS A 232 9.29 -8.56 6.22
N LEU A 233 10.20 -7.62 6.02
CA LEU A 233 10.02 -6.36 5.32
C LEU A 233 10.58 -6.50 3.91
N THR A 234 9.71 -6.37 2.91
CA THR A 234 10.08 -6.49 1.51
C THR A 234 9.87 -5.16 0.83
N TYR A 235 10.93 -4.56 0.32
CA TYR A 235 10.88 -3.27 -0.36
C TYR A 235 11.35 -3.39 -1.82
N PHE A 236 10.43 -3.05 -2.72
CA PHE A 236 10.67 -2.89 -4.14
C PHE A 236 10.60 -1.42 -4.47
N LYS A 237 11.74 -0.88 -4.92
CA LYS A 237 11.90 0.54 -5.20
C LYS A 237 10.82 1.05 -6.14
N ASP A 238 10.08 2.06 -5.68
CA ASP A 238 9.01 2.75 -6.43
C ASP A 238 7.87 1.82 -6.91
N GLU A 239 7.73 0.66 -6.28
CA GLU A 239 6.69 -0.33 -6.55
C GLU A 239 5.87 -0.62 -5.29
N TYR A 240 6.45 -1.30 -4.30
CA TYR A 240 5.73 -1.64 -3.08
C TYR A 240 6.64 -1.92 -1.87
N LEU A 241 6.05 -1.71 -0.69
CA LEU A 241 6.54 -2.12 0.61
C LEU A 241 5.57 -3.15 1.18
N ASN A 242 6.05 -4.32 1.57
CA ASN A 242 5.23 -5.37 2.16
C ASN A 242 5.83 -5.83 3.49
N VAL A 243 4.97 -5.95 4.51
CA VAL A 243 5.33 -6.47 5.83
C VAL A 243 4.56 -7.76 6.07
N GLN A 244 5.29 -8.82 6.41
CA GLN A 244 4.72 -10.11 6.80
C GLN A 244 5.24 -10.53 8.17
N LEU A 245 4.42 -11.25 8.91
CA LEU A 245 4.72 -11.74 10.26
C LEU A 245 4.60 -13.26 10.30
N GLN A 246 5.54 -13.92 10.97
CA GLN A 246 5.43 -15.32 11.35
C GLN A 246 5.32 -15.38 12.87
N TYR A 247 4.13 -15.68 13.38
CA TYR A 247 3.85 -15.71 14.83
C TYR A 247 2.79 -16.75 15.25
N LYS A 248 2.04 -17.30 14.30
CA LYS A 248 0.99 -18.33 14.53
C LYS A 248 1.52 -19.76 14.44
N GLY A 249 2.43 -20.01 13.48
CA GLY A 249 2.98 -21.32 13.21
C GLY A 249 4.38 -21.24 12.58
N TRP A 250 5.12 -22.35 12.65
CA TRP A 250 6.39 -22.48 11.95
C TRP A 250 6.16 -22.35 10.43
N ASP A 251 6.92 -21.46 9.79
CA ASP A 251 6.83 -21.15 8.36
C ASP A 251 5.46 -20.67 7.86
N GLU A 252 4.57 -20.28 8.79
CA GLU A 252 3.27 -19.67 8.49
C GLU A 252 3.40 -18.15 8.46
N TRP A 253 3.56 -17.59 7.27
CA TRP A 253 3.64 -16.15 7.05
C TRP A 253 2.25 -15.54 6.88
N THR A 254 1.86 -14.65 7.79
CA THR A 254 0.66 -13.81 7.68
C THR A 254 1.05 -12.43 7.13
N GLU A 255 0.36 -11.96 6.09
CA GLU A 255 0.51 -10.58 5.63
C GLU A 255 -0.01 -9.60 6.67
N CYS A 256 0.79 -8.59 7.00
CA CYS A 256 0.40 -7.48 7.86
C CYS A 256 -0.18 -6.35 7.01
N PHE A 257 0.62 -5.82 6.08
CA PHE A 257 0.17 -4.82 5.11
C PHE A 257 1.08 -4.75 3.88
N THR A 258 0.52 -4.21 2.80
CA THR A 258 1.23 -3.85 1.57
C THR A 258 0.88 -2.42 1.17
N VAL A 259 1.90 -1.60 0.90
CA VAL A 259 1.76 -0.22 0.46
C VAL A 259 2.45 -0.06 -0.89
N TYR A 260 1.84 0.67 -1.81
CA TYR A 260 2.38 0.92 -3.14
C TYR A 260 3.00 2.32 -3.23
N ASP A 261 3.85 2.52 -4.24
CA ASP A 261 4.46 3.82 -4.57
C ASP A 261 5.23 4.46 -3.39
N VAL A 262 5.85 3.61 -2.55
CA VAL A 262 6.77 4.02 -1.49
C VAL A 262 8.14 4.33 -2.07
N SER A 263 8.70 5.49 -1.72
CA SER A 263 10.06 5.86 -2.08
C SER A 263 10.90 6.12 -0.83
N LEU A 264 12.05 5.46 -0.75
CA LEU A 264 13.00 5.55 0.37
C LEU A 264 14.28 6.29 -0.08
N PRO A 265 15.08 6.82 0.88
CA PRO A 265 16.40 7.36 0.57
C PRO A 265 17.24 6.39 -0.25
N ASN A 266 18.11 6.90 -1.14
CA ASN A 266 18.90 6.03 -2.03
C ASN A 266 19.87 5.11 -1.27
N THR A 267 20.40 5.57 -0.14
CA THR A 267 21.33 4.85 0.72
C THR A 267 20.86 4.91 2.17
N PRO A 268 19.77 4.19 2.52
CA PRO A 268 19.23 4.26 3.87
C PRO A 268 20.08 3.38 4.80
N TYR A 269 20.30 3.87 6.02
CA TYR A 269 20.83 3.08 7.12
C TYR A 269 19.75 2.15 7.66
N LEU A 270 20.12 0.89 7.90
CA LEU A 270 19.31 -0.04 8.66
C LEU A 270 19.56 0.17 10.16
N GLY A 271 18.50 0.44 10.91
CA GLY A 271 18.55 0.63 12.35
C GLY A 271 17.44 -0.10 13.09
N PHE A 272 17.69 -0.37 14.36
CA PHE A 272 16.75 -0.95 15.30
C PHE A 272 16.85 -0.19 16.60
N THR A 273 15.71 0.20 17.15
CA THR A 273 15.64 0.85 18.45
C THR A 273 14.50 0.24 19.26
N ALA A 274 14.56 0.44 20.55
CA ALA A 274 13.46 0.10 21.44
C ALA A 274 13.35 1.17 22.52
N HIS A 275 12.13 1.34 23.00
CA HIS A 275 11.80 2.27 24.06
C HIS A 275 10.93 1.60 25.10
N THR A 276 11.21 1.91 26.36
CA THR A 276 10.41 1.49 27.50
C THR A 276 10.20 2.70 28.41
N GLY A 277 8.95 2.95 28.79
CA GLY A 277 8.57 3.94 29.80
C GLY A 277 8.59 3.37 31.22
N ASP A 278 7.61 3.78 32.04
CA ASP A 278 7.42 3.30 33.43
C ASP A 278 7.12 1.79 33.52
N ILE A 279 6.74 1.20 32.39
CA ILE A 279 6.53 -0.22 32.21
C ILE A 279 7.46 -0.71 31.11
N SER A 280 7.92 -1.96 31.20
CA SER A 280 8.96 -2.47 30.33
C SER A 280 8.72 -3.91 29.86
N ASP A 281 8.98 -4.13 28.58
CA ASP A 281 9.24 -5.44 27.99
C ASP A 281 10.71 -5.56 27.59
N ASN A 282 11.23 -6.79 27.57
CA ASN A 282 12.53 -7.07 26.99
C ASN A 282 12.35 -7.27 25.48
N HIS A 283 13.02 -6.42 24.69
CA HIS A 283 13.05 -6.55 23.24
C HIS A 283 14.38 -7.15 22.80
N ASP A 284 14.35 -8.41 22.36
CA ASP A 284 15.52 -9.18 21.98
C ASP A 284 15.54 -9.42 20.46
N ILE A 285 16.62 -9.04 19.79
CA ILE A 285 16.89 -9.37 18.39
C ILE A 285 17.77 -10.63 18.35
N ILE A 286 17.31 -11.66 17.65
CA ILE A 286 18.03 -12.92 17.50
C ILE A 286 18.87 -12.90 16.23
N SER A 287 18.29 -12.47 15.13
CA SER A 287 19.04 -12.28 13.89
C SER A 287 18.34 -11.30 12.95
N VAL A 288 19.15 -10.69 12.11
CA VAL A 288 18.72 -9.88 10.97
C VAL A 288 19.37 -10.49 9.74
N SER A 289 18.54 -10.88 8.78
CA SER A 289 19.01 -11.36 7.49
C SER A 289 18.51 -10.42 6.41
N THR A 290 19.43 -9.79 5.71
CA THR A 290 19.11 -8.87 4.61
C THR A 290 19.64 -9.43 3.32
N SER A 291 18.82 -9.38 2.27
CA SER A 291 19.14 -9.87 0.93
C SER A 291 18.73 -8.84 -0.11
N SER A 292 19.48 -8.75 -1.20
CA SER A 292 18.99 -8.11 -2.43
C SER A 292 18.23 -9.15 -3.26
N ALA A 293 17.08 -8.77 -3.82
CA ALA A 293 16.32 -9.62 -4.71
C ALA A 293 16.51 -9.18 -6.17
N ILE A 294 16.75 -10.16 -7.03
CA ILE A 294 16.75 -10.02 -8.47
C ILE A 294 15.40 -10.53 -8.95
N LEU A 295 14.66 -9.66 -9.62
CA LEU A 295 13.37 -10.00 -10.20
C LEU A 295 13.55 -10.51 -11.62
N THR A 296 12.79 -11.55 -11.96
CA THR A 296 12.40 -11.82 -13.33
C THR A 296 11.00 -11.23 -13.52
N ASP A 297 10.83 -10.49 -14.62
CA ASP A 297 9.47 -10.14 -15.06
C ASP A 297 8.80 -11.48 -15.40
N ALA A 298 7.72 -11.85 -14.69
CA ALA A 298 6.94 -13.00 -15.08
C ALA A 298 6.50 -12.78 -16.54
N PRO A 299 6.54 -13.80 -17.41
CA PRO A 299 6.08 -13.64 -18.77
C PRO A 299 4.66 -13.09 -18.70
N ILE A 300 4.48 -11.89 -19.25
CA ILE A 300 3.15 -11.33 -19.45
C ILE A 300 2.50 -12.33 -20.39
N ASN A 301 1.67 -13.23 -19.86
CA ASN A 301 0.60 -13.83 -20.65
C ASN A 301 -0.25 -12.64 -21.04
N MET A 302 0.12 -11.95 -22.11
CA MET A 302 -0.75 -11.00 -22.75
C MET A 302 -1.94 -11.86 -23.17
N PRO A 303 -3.14 -11.68 -22.59
CA PRO A 303 -4.31 -12.10 -23.33
C PRO A 303 -4.17 -11.38 -24.66
N THR A 304 -3.96 -12.13 -25.73
CA THR A 304 -4.11 -11.61 -27.07
C THR A 304 -5.42 -10.83 -27.03
N LYS A 305 -5.36 -9.52 -27.31
CA LYS A 305 -6.57 -8.73 -27.49
C LYS A 305 -7.35 -9.42 -28.61
N LYS A 306 -8.24 -10.35 -28.28
CA LYS A 306 -9.42 -10.58 -29.09
C LYS A 306 -10.13 -9.24 -29.01
N SER A 307 -10.08 -8.50 -30.10
CA SER A 307 -11.06 -7.45 -30.34
C SER A 307 -12.41 -8.09 -30.07
N SER A 308 -13.05 -7.73 -28.96
CA SER A 308 -14.45 -8.00 -28.79
C SER A 308 -15.15 -7.15 -29.84
N SER A 309 -15.37 -7.74 -31.03
CA SER A 309 -16.24 -7.13 -32.02
C SER A 309 -17.57 -6.93 -31.32
N SER A 310 -17.95 -5.69 -31.09
CA SER A 310 -19.23 -5.31 -30.51
C SER A 310 -20.34 -5.56 -31.53
N SER A 311 -20.58 -6.82 -31.87
CA SER A 311 -21.61 -7.23 -32.83
C SER A 311 -23.01 -6.84 -32.34
N GLY A 312 -23.22 -6.74 -31.02
CA GLY A 312 -24.49 -6.36 -30.41
C GLY A 312 -24.87 -4.88 -30.58
N PHE A 313 -23.90 -3.95 -30.58
CA PHE A 313 -24.21 -2.52 -30.70
C PHE A 313 -24.57 -2.13 -32.13
N TRP A 314 -23.84 -2.68 -33.11
CA TRP A 314 -24.11 -2.43 -34.53
C TRP A 314 -25.41 -3.09 -35.00
N THR A 315 -25.77 -4.27 -34.49
CA THR A 315 -27.06 -4.89 -34.78
C THR A 315 -28.22 -4.10 -34.18
N PHE A 316 -28.10 -3.65 -32.93
CA PHE A 316 -29.11 -2.78 -32.30
C PHE A 316 -29.29 -1.45 -33.04
N LEU A 317 -28.20 -0.78 -33.43
CA LEU A 317 -28.27 0.48 -34.18
C LEU A 317 -28.90 0.28 -35.57
N SER A 318 -28.62 -0.84 -36.24
CA SER A 318 -29.23 -1.17 -37.53
C SER A 318 -30.75 -1.40 -37.45
N PHE A 319 -31.24 -1.93 -36.32
CA PHE A 319 -32.66 -2.12 -36.07
C PHE A 319 -33.39 -0.78 -35.86
N LEU A 320 -32.78 0.14 -35.12
CA LEU A 320 -33.35 1.48 -34.89
C LEU A 320 -33.44 2.31 -36.18
N VAL A 321 -32.41 2.25 -37.04
CA VAL A 321 -32.43 2.96 -38.34
C VAL A 321 -33.53 2.41 -39.25
N LYS A 322 -33.76 1.09 -39.26
CA LYS A 322 -34.85 0.47 -40.04
C LYS A 322 -36.22 0.88 -39.53
N LEU A 323 -36.43 0.93 -38.20
CA LEU A 323 -37.69 1.41 -37.61
C LEU A 323 -37.96 2.88 -37.95
N ALA A 324 -36.94 3.74 -37.91
CA ALA A 324 -37.06 5.13 -38.31
C ALA A 324 -37.42 5.27 -39.80
N GLY A 325 -36.87 4.43 -40.67
CA GLY A 325 -37.23 4.41 -42.09
C GLY A 325 -38.69 4.05 -42.34
N VAL A 326 -39.20 3.01 -41.66
CA VAL A 326 -40.60 2.56 -41.81
C VAL A 326 -41.59 3.60 -41.28
N SER A 327 -41.27 4.26 -40.15
CA SER A 327 -42.13 5.32 -39.61
C SER A 327 -42.20 6.53 -40.54
N LEU A 328 -41.09 6.89 -41.20
CA LEU A 328 -41.03 8.00 -42.16
C LEU A 328 -41.89 7.71 -43.41
N VAL A 329 -41.84 6.48 -43.93
CA VAL A 329 -42.71 6.04 -45.03
C VAL A 329 -44.18 6.04 -44.62
N GLY A 330 -44.50 5.58 -43.41
CA GLY A 330 -45.86 5.61 -42.87
C GLY A 330 -46.42 7.04 -42.74
N VAL A 331 -45.61 7.99 -42.27
CA VAL A 331 -45.99 9.41 -42.18
C VAL A 331 -46.20 10.01 -43.57
N ALA A 332 -45.33 9.70 -44.55
CA ALA A 332 -45.47 10.16 -45.93
C ALA A 332 -46.74 9.60 -46.59
N ALA A 333 -47.04 8.32 -46.40
CA ALA A 333 -48.26 7.68 -46.91
C ALA A 333 -49.52 8.31 -46.29
N LEU A 334 -49.52 8.56 -44.97
CA LEU A 334 -50.64 9.21 -44.29
C LEU A 334 -50.83 10.67 -44.76
N ALA A 335 -49.74 11.41 -44.98
CA ALA A 335 -49.78 12.76 -45.51
C ALA A 335 -50.33 12.78 -46.95
N GLY A 336 -49.89 11.86 -47.79
CA GLY A 336 -50.41 11.66 -49.15
C GLY A 336 -51.90 11.29 -49.16
N TYR A 337 -52.32 10.34 -48.33
CA TYR A 337 -53.72 9.95 -48.19
C TYR A 337 -54.61 11.13 -47.72
N ARG A 338 -54.15 11.89 -46.71
CA ARG A 338 -54.86 13.08 -46.22
C ARG A 338 -54.91 14.21 -47.25
N ALA A 339 -53.92 14.33 -48.13
CA ALA A 339 -53.93 15.29 -49.23
C ALA A 339 -54.91 14.85 -50.34
N TYR A 340 -54.90 13.56 -50.70
CA TYR A 340 -55.85 12.97 -51.65
C TYR A 340 -57.31 13.10 -51.18
N ALA A 341 -57.60 12.74 -49.92
CA ALA A 341 -58.94 12.85 -49.35
C ALA A 341 -59.47 14.30 -49.28
N ARG A 342 -58.58 15.28 -49.09
CA ARG A 342 -58.93 16.72 -49.14
C ARG A 342 -59.27 17.19 -50.56
N ASN A 343 -58.56 16.69 -51.58
CA ASN A 343 -58.84 17.00 -52.98
C ASN A 343 -60.08 16.27 -53.52
N ALA A 344 -60.39 15.06 -53.02
CA ALA A 344 -61.60 14.32 -53.39
C ALA A 344 -62.89 15.05 -52.96
N LYS A 345 -62.91 15.73 -51.80
CA LYS A 345 -64.04 16.56 -51.35
C LYS A 345 -64.24 17.85 -52.17
N ARG A 346 -63.23 18.34 -52.90
CA ARG A 346 -63.35 19.53 -53.77
C ARG A 346 -63.91 19.23 -55.16
N ARG A 347 -63.95 17.97 -55.60
CA ARG A 347 -64.49 17.54 -56.91
C ARG A 347 -65.93 17.03 -56.88
N GLY A 348 -66.56 16.95 -55.70
CA GLY A 348 -67.91 16.40 -55.52
C GLY A 348 -69.00 17.45 -55.26
N GLY A 349 -68.99 18.57 -55.97
CA GLY A 349 -70.00 19.62 -55.81
C GLY A 349 -70.32 20.36 -57.10
N PHE A 350 -71.17 19.77 -57.95
CA PHE A 350 -72.29 20.37 -58.72
C PHE A 350 -72.54 19.56 -60.01
N GLY A 351 -73.69 18.90 -60.10
CA GLY A 351 -74.13 18.21 -61.32
C GLY A 351 -75.25 17.19 -61.08
N GLY A 352 -76.41 17.63 -60.60
CA GLY A 352 -77.68 16.90 -60.71
C GLY A 352 -78.76 17.91 -61.09
N ILE A 353 -79.85 17.62 -61.82
CA ILE A 353 -80.47 16.41 -62.35
C ILE A 353 -81.46 16.96 -63.40
N GLY A 354 -81.56 16.33 -64.57
CA GLY A 354 -82.54 16.70 -65.60
C GLY A 354 -82.75 15.54 -66.57
N GLY A 355 -83.50 14.53 -66.14
CA GLY A 355 -83.88 13.38 -66.96
C GLY A 355 -85.38 13.38 -67.23
N GLY A 356 -85.76 13.61 -68.48
CA GLY A 356 -87.10 13.38 -69.02
C GLY A 356 -86.99 12.73 -70.40
N MET A 357 -87.15 11.40 -70.41
CA MET A 357 -87.59 10.46 -71.46
C MET A 357 -87.25 10.72 -72.95
N PRO A 358 -86.82 9.65 -73.66
CA PRO A 358 -87.15 9.49 -75.07
C PRO A 358 -87.82 8.14 -75.35
N HIS A 359 -88.89 8.17 -76.14
CA HIS A 359 -89.37 7.01 -76.88
C HIS A 359 -89.73 7.50 -78.30
N TRP A 360 -88.99 7.02 -79.30
CA TRP A 360 -89.38 7.10 -80.70
C TRP A 360 -89.17 5.77 -81.39
N ASP A 361 -90.03 5.60 -82.37
CA ASP A 361 -90.55 4.41 -83.00
C ASP A 361 -89.55 3.64 -83.88
N ASN A 362 -89.78 2.32 -83.92
CA ASN A 362 -89.67 1.41 -85.06
C ASN A 362 -89.01 1.90 -86.37
N LYS A 363 -87.92 1.24 -86.77
CA LYS A 363 -87.90 0.17 -87.80
C LYS A 363 -86.47 -0.03 -88.34
N HIS A 364 -86.17 -1.30 -88.59
CA HIS A 364 -85.02 -1.79 -89.32
C HIS A 364 -84.92 -1.21 -90.75
N PHE A 365 -83.69 -0.97 -91.20
CA PHE A 365 -83.11 -1.54 -92.42
C PHE A 365 -81.59 -1.63 -92.28
#